data_AF-A0A7I9YSZ1-F1
#
_entry.id   AF-A0A7I9YSZ1-F1
#
_cell.length_a   1.000
_cell.length_b   1.000
_cell.length_c   1.000
_cell.angle_alpha   90.00
_cell.angle_beta   90.00
_cell.angle_gamma   90.00
#
_symmetry.space_group_name_H-M   'P 1'
#
loop_
_entity.id
_entity.type
_entity.pdbx_description
1 polymer ?
#
loop_
_entity_poly.entity_id
_entity_poly.type
_entity_poly.pdbx_seq_one_letter_code
_entity_poly.pdbx_strand_id
1 'polypeptide(L)'
;MSFLIVSPEALAAAASELTDLGSSLGAANAAAVSQTTGLLAAGADDVSGAIAALFRAYAREYQVLAGRVAVFHEGFTRAVADGANAYAAAEAVNGAQLLSGALGAVADSVNGPVASLTGRPLFGDGATGASGPVGQPGGGGGWLFGAGGAGGASTSPGVAGGAGGSAFLFGAGGSGGAGGLGGAGGSGGRGGWLFGSGDGGVGCRGRGWLVAVDRGRGGWAGVGRWWRGGGQGGAGGVSSVAGAGGGAGGVGGAGGGGAGGGWNRRARRGWGAAPGPVPLGRLGAVVVRVGSVASALSTPSPSA
;
A
#
# COMPACT_ATOMS: atom_id res chain seq x y z
N MET A 1 26.20 23.85 -16.65
CA MET A 1 24.82 23.53 -16.25
C MET A 1 24.56 24.24 -14.94
N SER A 2 23.47 25.01 -14.81
CA SER A 2 23.09 25.66 -13.55
C SER A 2 22.30 24.69 -12.68
N PHE A 3 22.70 24.52 -11.42
CA PHE A 3 21.94 23.76 -10.44
C PHE A 3 20.97 24.70 -9.73
N LEU A 4 19.70 24.30 -9.63
CA LEU A 4 18.67 25.04 -8.92
C LEU A 4 18.49 24.37 -7.56
N ILE A 5 18.85 25.09 -6.49
CA ILE A 5 18.71 24.61 -5.11
C ILE A 5 17.51 25.33 -4.51
N VAL A 6 16.51 24.56 -4.09
CA VAL A 6 15.31 25.05 -3.41
C VAL A 6 15.31 24.47 -2.00
N SER A 7 15.03 25.29 -0.99
CA SER A 7 14.65 24.79 0.34
C SER A 7 13.14 24.71 0.41
N PRO A 8 12.55 23.49 0.44
CA PRO A 8 11.11 23.32 0.60
C PRO A 8 10.59 23.97 1.90
N GLU A 9 11.40 23.96 2.97
CA GLU A 9 11.06 24.57 4.25
C GLU A 9 10.93 26.10 4.13
N ALA A 10 11.86 26.75 3.42
CA ALA A 10 11.78 28.19 3.19
C ALA A 10 10.56 28.59 2.34
N LEU A 11 10.22 27.77 1.32
CA LEU A 11 9.02 28.00 0.51
C LEU A 11 7.72 27.79 1.32
N ALA A 12 7.69 26.77 2.19
CA ALA A 12 6.55 26.54 3.06
C ALA A 12 6.34 27.69 4.07
N ALA A 13 7.43 28.21 4.63
CA ALA A 13 7.39 29.40 5.48
C ALA A 13 6.85 30.63 4.72
N ALA A 14 7.36 30.87 3.51
CA ALA A 14 6.88 31.95 2.65
C ALA A 14 5.38 31.81 2.29
N ALA A 15 4.88 30.59 2.06
CA ALA A 15 3.46 30.35 1.81
C ALA A 15 2.59 30.69 3.04
N SER A 16 3.08 30.44 4.25
CA SER A 16 2.42 30.86 5.49
C SER A 16 2.39 32.38 5.63
N GLU A 17 3.53 33.05 5.42
CA GLU A 17 3.62 34.51 5.48
C GLU A 17 2.71 35.19 4.46
N LEU A 18 2.61 34.63 3.25
CA LEU A 18 1.69 35.14 2.24
C LEU A 18 0.21 34.94 2.66
N THR A 19 -0.11 33.86 3.36
CA THR A 19 -1.46 33.64 3.90
C THR A 19 -1.81 34.69 4.95
N ASP A 20 -0.88 35.01 5.84
CA ASP A 20 -1.04 36.08 6.84
C ASP A 20 -1.19 37.45 6.17
N LEU A 21 -0.38 37.72 5.14
CA LEU A 21 -0.46 38.95 4.35
C LEU A 21 -1.82 39.09 3.66
N GLY A 22 -2.32 38.01 3.03
CA GLY A 22 -3.64 37.98 2.41
C GLY A 22 -4.76 38.27 3.41
N SER A 23 -4.65 37.70 4.60
CA SER A 23 -5.59 37.94 5.71
C SER A 23 -5.56 39.40 6.19
N SER A 24 -4.37 39.97 6.36
CA SER A 24 -4.22 41.37 6.76
C SER A 24 -4.77 42.36 5.72
N LEU A 25 -4.54 42.10 4.43
CA LEU A 25 -5.09 42.89 3.33
C LEU A 25 -6.61 42.78 3.25
N GLY A 26 -7.16 41.58 3.42
CA GLY A 26 -8.60 41.36 3.49
C GLY A 26 -9.25 42.15 4.63
N ALA A 27 -8.64 42.13 5.82
CA ALA A 27 -9.11 42.88 6.98
C ALA A 27 -9.04 44.40 6.75
N ALA A 28 -7.93 44.90 6.19
CA ALA A 28 -7.78 46.32 5.86
C ALA A 28 -8.81 46.80 4.83
N ASN A 29 -9.04 46.01 3.77
CA ASN A 29 -10.03 46.32 2.74
C ASN A 29 -11.45 46.33 3.31
N ALA A 30 -11.78 45.39 4.21
CA ALA A 30 -13.07 45.34 4.89
C ALA A 30 -13.29 46.54 5.82
N ALA A 31 -12.26 46.94 6.58
CA ALA A 31 -12.33 48.10 7.47
C ALA A 31 -12.59 49.42 6.71
N ALA A 32 -12.04 49.54 5.50
CA ALA A 32 -12.19 50.73 4.66
C ALA A 32 -13.57 50.88 3.99
N VAL A 33 -14.40 49.82 3.94
CA VAL A 33 -15.67 49.82 3.18
C VAL A 33 -16.60 50.96 3.63
N SER A 34 -16.88 51.04 4.93
CA SER A 34 -17.88 51.99 5.47
C SER A 34 -17.43 53.44 5.28
N GLN A 35 -16.14 53.72 5.49
CA GLN A 35 -15.58 55.07 5.38
C GLN A 35 -15.55 55.56 3.93
N THR A 36 -15.27 54.68 2.97
CA THR A 36 -15.13 55.06 1.55
C THR A 36 -16.47 55.07 0.81
N THR A 37 -17.42 54.20 1.18
CA THR A 37 -18.75 54.14 0.54
C THR A 37 -19.80 55.01 1.24
N GLY A 38 -19.53 55.46 2.47
CA GLY A 38 -20.39 56.36 3.26
C GLY A 38 -20.07 57.85 3.13
N LEU A 39 -19.08 58.22 2.32
CA LEU A 39 -18.55 59.60 2.16
C LEU A 39 -19.65 60.64 1.94
N LEU A 40 -19.86 61.58 2.86
CA LEU A 40 -20.91 62.61 2.75
C LEU A 40 -20.47 63.78 1.85
N ALA A 41 -21.43 64.49 1.27
CA ALA A 41 -21.15 65.73 0.54
C ALA A 41 -20.65 66.81 1.51
N ALA A 42 -19.63 67.57 1.12
CA ALA A 42 -19.03 68.61 1.96
C ALA A 42 -19.94 69.85 2.10
N GLY A 43 -20.78 70.11 1.11
CA GLY A 43 -21.76 71.18 1.07
C GLY A 43 -23.09 70.71 0.49
N ALA A 44 -24.11 71.57 0.59
CA ALA A 44 -25.46 71.31 0.06
C ALA A 44 -25.60 71.58 -1.45
N ASP A 45 -24.51 71.94 -2.12
CA ASP A 45 -24.47 72.20 -3.55
C ASP A 45 -24.36 70.91 -4.37
N ASP A 46 -24.85 70.98 -5.61
CA ASP A 46 -24.87 69.84 -6.53
C ASP A 46 -23.45 69.35 -6.88
N VAL A 47 -22.44 70.22 -6.86
CA VAL A 47 -21.05 69.86 -7.18
C VAL A 47 -20.45 69.00 -6.06
N SER A 48 -20.62 69.40 -4.79
CA SER A 48 -20.25 68.59 -3.63
C SER A 48 -20.98 67.25 -3.60
N GLY A 49 -22.27 67.23 -3.97
CA GLY A 49 -23.06 66.01 -4.11
C GLY A 49 -22.49 65.07 -5.18
N ALA A 50 -22.17 65.60 -6.37
CA ALA A 50 -21.61 64.84 -7.47
C ALA A 50 -20.21 64.27 -7.15
N ILE A 51 -19.35 65.04 -6.50
CA ILE A 51 -18.01 64.58 -6.09
C ILE A 51 -18.11 63.44 -5.08
N ALA A 52 -18.97 63.56 -4.06
CA ALA A 52 -19.19 62.47 -3.10
C ALA A 52 -19.73 61.21 -3.79
N ALA A 53 -20.66 61.35 -4.74
CA ALA A 53 -21.18 60.23 -5.52
C ALA A 53 -20.08 59.53 -6.36
N LEU A 54 -19.17 60.29 -6.98
CA LEU A 54 -18.03 59.75 -7.73
C LEU A 54 -17.12 58.89 -6.84
N PHE A 55 -16.72 59.40 -5.67
CA PHE A 55 -15.86 58.64 -4.75
C PHE A 55 -16.53 57.39 -4.22
N ARG A 56 -17.84 57.44 -3.91
CA ARG A 56 -18.61 56.25 -3.50
C ARG A 56 -18.68 55.21 -4.61
N ALA A 57 -18.84 55.62 -5.87
CA ALA A 57 -18.84 54.72 -7.02
C ALA A 57 -17.47 54.04 -7.18
N TYR A 58 -16.39 54.82 -7.16
CA TYR A 58 -15.03 54.31 -7.24
C TYR A 58 -14.70 53.33 -6.10
N ALA A 59 -15.13 53.63 -4.87
CA ALA A 59 -14.95 52.75 -3.72
C ALA A 59 -15.63 51.39 -3.93
N ARG A 60 -16.82 51.34 -4.54
CA ARG A 60 -17.51 50.08 -4.84
C ARG A 60 -16.77 49.27 -5.91
N GLU A 61 -16.29 49.92 -6.96
CA GLU A 61 -15.47 49.29 -8.00
C GLU A 61 -14.17 48.73 -7.42
N TYR A 62 -13.51 49.49 -6.54
CA TYR A 62 -12.34 49.05 -5.81
C TYR A 62 -12.62 47.78 -5.00
N GLN A 63 -13.73 47.70 -4.28
CA GLN A 63 -14.08 46.51 -3.48
C GLN A 63 -14.31 45.27 -4.35
N VAL A 64 -14.91 45.43 -5.54
CA VAL A 64 -15.04 44.34 -6.52
C VAL A 64 -13.66 43.87 -7.00
N LEU A 65 -12.76 44.81 -7.30
CA LEU A 65 -11.39 44.48 -7.71
C LEU A 65 -10.60 43.81 -6.58
N ALA A 66 -10.69 44.33 -5.35
CA ALA A 66 -10.05 43.77 -4.17
C ALA A 66 -10.48 42.32 -3.92
N GLY A 67 -11.77 42.01 -4.10
CA GLY A 67 -12.27 40.64 -4.05
C GLY A 67 -11.65 39.72 -5.11
N ARG A 68 -11.50 40.19 -6.35
CA ARG A 68 -10.83 39.42 -7.43
C ARG A 68 -9.36 39.16 -7.12
N VAL A 69 -8.66 40.17 -6.57
CA VAL A 69 -7.25 40.03 -6.16
C VAL A 69 -7.10 39.05 -5.00
N ALA A 70 -8.03 39.04 -4.03
CA ALA A 70 -8.00 38.09 -2.92
C ALA A 70 -8.09 36.63 -3.42
N VAL A 71 -9.00 36.34 -4.35
CA VAL A 71 -9.12 35.00 -4.96
C VAL A 71 -7.85 34.61 -5.73
N PHE A 72 -7.25 35.55 -6.47
CA PHE A 72 -5.98 35.31 -7.14
C PHE A 72 -4.86 35.01 -6.14
N HIS A 73 -4.77 35.77 -5.05
CA HIS A 73 -3.77 35.61 -4.00
C HIS A 73 -3.89 34.24 -3.30
N GLU A 74 -5.10 33.79 -3.01
CA GLU A 74 -5.36 32.43 -2.50
C GLU A 74 -4.90 31.35 -3.48
N GLY A 75 -5.14 31.54 -4.78
CA GLY A 75 -4.66 30.62 -5.82
C GLY A 75 -3.13 30.60 -5.90
N PHE A 76 -2.49 31.76 -5.86
CA PHE A 76 -1.04 31.90 -5.88
C PHE A 76 -0.38 31.24 -4.66
N THR A 77 -0.87 31.52 -3.46
CA THR A 77 -0.35 30.94 -2.21
C THR A 77 -0.48 29.43 -2.17
N ARG A 78 -1.62 28.89 -2.63
CA ARG A 78 -1.80 27.44 -2.79
C ARG A 78 -0.78 26.85 -3.77
N ALA A 79 -0.58 27.48 -4.93
CA ALA A 79 0.40 27.01 -5.92
C ALA A 79 1.84 26.99 -5.38
N VAL A 80 2.22 27.98 -4.57
CA VAL A 80 3.55 28.02 -3.91
C VAL A 80 3.70 26.86 -2.91
N ALA A 81 2.68 26.60 -2.09
CA ALA A 81 2.69 25.49 -1.14
C ALA A 81 2.75 24.12 -1.85
N ASP A 82 1.97 23.94 -2.92
CA ASP A 82 1.99 22.73 -3.73
C ASP A 82 3.35 22.52 -4.40
N GLY A 83 3.98 23.60 -4.88
CA GLY A 83 5.34 23.57 -5.41
C GLY A 83 6.37 23.11 -4.37
N ALA A 84 6.32 23.65 -3.15
CA ALA A 84 7.20 23.24 -2.05
C ALA A 84 7.07 21.74 -1.74
N ASN A 85 5.84 21.24 -1.66
CA ASN A 85 5.56 19.82 -1.43
C ASN A 85 6.07 18.93 -2.57
N ALA A 86 5.94 19.37 -3.82
CA ALA A 86 6.45 18.63 -4.97
C ALA A 86 7.97 18.48 -4.92
N TYR A 87 8.70 19.54 -4.56
CA TYR A 87 10.16 19.48 -4.39
C TYR A 87 10.56 18.58 -3.21
N ALA A 88 9.89 18.71 -2.06
CA ALA A 88 10.16 17.84 -0.91
C ALA A 88 9.92 16.35 -1.24
N ALA A 89 8.84 16.05 -1.97
CA ALA A 89 8.55 14.69 -2.41
C ALA A 89 9.60 14.17 -3.40
N ALA A 90 10.07 15.01 -4.32
CA ALA A 90 11.13 14.64 -5.26
C ALA A 90 12.45 14.30 -4.53
N GLU A 91 12.86 15.12 -3.55
CA GLU A 91 14.05 14.85 -2.73
C GLU A 91 13.91 13.56 -1.92
N ALA A 92 12.73 13.28 -1.36
CA ALA A 92 12.48 12.05 -0.63
C ALA A 92 12.59 10.80 -1.54
N VAL A 93 12.04 10.86 -2.76
CA VAL A 93 12.15 9.76 -3.74
C VAL A 93 13.61 9.57 -4.17
N ASN A 94 14.30 10.66 -4.53
CA ASN A 94 15.71 10.61 -4.94
C ASN A 94 16.60 10.05 -3.81
N GLY A 95 16.39 10.50 -2.58
CA GLY A 95 17.10 10.01 -1.40
C GLY A 95 16.84 8.53 -1.12
N ALA A 96 15.59 8.08 -1.21
CA ALA A 96 15.23 6.66 -1.06
C ALA A 96 15.86 5.78 -2.15
N GLN A 97 15.86 6.24 -3.40
CA GLN A 97 16.50 5.54 -4.52
C GLN A 97 18.01 5.43 -4.30
N LEU A 98 18.67 6.52 -3.91
CA LEU A 98 20.11 6.54 -3.65
C LEU A 98 20.49 5.61 -2.48
N LEU A 99 19.70 5.60 -1.41
CA LEU A 99 19.88 4.67 -0.30
C LEU A 99 19.71 3.22 -0.76
N SER A 100 18.65 2.91 -1.52
CA SER A 100 18.41 1.55 -2.04
C SER A 100 19.55 1.09 -2.97
N GLY A 101 20.07 1.98 -3.82
CA GLY A 101 21.21 1.71 -4.70
C GLY A 101 22.50 1.47 -3.92
N ALA A 102 22.75 2.24 -2.87
CA ALA A 102 23.91 2.04 -1.99
C ALA A 102 23.84 0.69 -1.25
N LEU A 103 22.67 0.33 -0.70
CA LEU A 103 22.47 -0.98 -0.07
C LEU A 103 22.62 -2.12 -1.09
N GLY A 104 22.09 -1.94 -2.30
CA GLY A 104 22.27 -2.88 -3.41
C GLY A 104 23.74 -3.10 -3.76
N ALA A 105 24.52 -2.03 -3.91
CA ALA A 105 25.96 -2.11 -4.20
C ALA A 105 26.75 -2.84 -3.10
N VAL A 106 26.41 -2.61 -1.83
CA VAL A 106 26.98 -3.37 -0.72
C VAL A 106 26.59 -4.85 -0.80
N ALA A 107 25.33 -5.17 -1.06
CA ALA A 107 24.87 -6.54 -1.24
C ALA A 107 25.60 -7.23 -2.41
N ASP A 108 25.76 -6.54 -3.54
CA ASP A 108 26.47 -7.05 -4.72
C ASP A 108 27.96 -7.27 -4.47
N SER A 109 28.61 -6.42 -3.66
CA SER A 109 30.02 -6.60 -3.28
C SER A 109 30.26 -7.89 -2.48
N VAL A 110 29.27 -8.32 -1.69
CA VAL A 110 29.34 -9.53 -0.86
C VAL A 110 28.83 -10.74 -1.63
N ASN A 111 27.72 -10.60 -2.35
CA ASN A 111 27.09 -11.68 -3.08
C ASN A 111 27.80 -12.00 -4.39
N GLY A 112 28.38 -11.02 -5.07
CA GLY A 112 29.02 -11.17 -6.38
C GLY A 112 30.10 -12.24 -6.43
N PRO A 113 31.11 -12.22 -5.53
CA PRO A 113 32.15 -13.25 -5.48
C PRO A 113 31.60 -14.66 -5.19
N VAL A 114 30.58 -14.78 -4.34
CA VAL A 114 29.98 -16.08 -4.03
C VAL A 114 29.13 -16.58 -5.20
N ALA A 115 28.36 -15.70 -5.83
CA ALA A 115 27.54 -16.02 -6.99
C ALA A 115 28.39 -16.42 -8.21
N SER A 116 29.54 -15.76 -8.44
CA SER A 116 30.44 -16.13 -9.54
C SER A 116 31.10 -17.50 -9.31
N LEU A 117 31.39 -17.86 -8.07
CA LEU A 117 32.02 -19.15 -7.73
C LEU A 117 31.03 -20.31 -7.61
N THR A 118 29.81 -20.05 -7.17
CA THR A 118 28.85 -21.11 -6.78
C THR A 118 27.54 -21.09 -7.57
N GLY A 119 27.33 -20.09 -8.42
CA GLY A 119 26.09 -19.87 -9.17
C GLY A 119 24.93 -19.35 -8.33
N ARG A 120 25.14 -19.04 -7.04
CA ARG A 120 24.09 -18.55 -6.11
C ARG A 120 24.65 -17.50 -5.14
N PRO A 121 23.86 -16.48 -4.77
CA PRO A 121 24.29 -15.47 -3.82
C PRO A 121 24.48 -16.05 -2.41
N LEU A 122 25.24 -15.36 -1.57
CA LEU A 122 25.44 -15.76 -0.17
C LEU A 122 24.19 -15.46 0.68
N PHE A 123 23.60 -14.29 0.43
CA PHE A 123 22.39 -13.79 1.07
C PHE A 123 21.37 -13.31 0.04
N GLY A 124 20.09 -13.41 0.36
CA GLY A 124 18.99 -12.86 -0.43
C GLY A 124 18.01 -13.93 -0.90
N ASP A 125 16.77 -13.50 -1.13
CA ASP A 125 15.71 -14.38 -1.60
C ASP A 125 15.89 -14.73 -3.07
N GLY A 126 15.36 -15.88 -3.47
CA GLY A 126 15.36 -16.32 -4.85
C GLY A 126 14.37 -15.50 -5.69
N ALA A 127 14.71 -15.26 -6.96
CA ALA A 127 13.85 -14.53 -7.88
C ALA A 127 12.51 -15.26 -8.09
N THR A 128 11.40 -14.52 -8.07
CA THR A 128 10.08 -15.06 -8.43
C THR A 128 10.06 -15.45 -9.91
N GLY A 129 9.55 -16.64 -10.20
CA GLY A 129 9.38 -17.12 -11.57
C GLY A 129 8.37 -16.27 -12.34
N ALA A 130 8.68 -15.96 -13.59
CA ALA A 130 7.77 -15.22 -14.47
C ALA A 130 6.46 -16.00 -14.69
N SER A 131 5.33 -15.30 -14.58
CA SER A 131 4.02 -15.86 -14.94
C SER A 131 3.76 -15.67 -16.44
N GLY A 132 3.00 -16.57 -17.05
CA GLY A 132 2.73 -16.52 -18.49
C GLY A 132 1.98 -17.76 -18.98
N PRO A 133 1.96 -18.01 -20.30
CA PRO A 133 1.36 -19.24 -20.86
C PRO A 133 1.87 -20.50 -20.17
N VAL A 134 3.18 -20.52 -19.89
CA VAL A 134 3.84 -21.49 -19.01
C VAL A 134 4.55 -20.72 -17.90
N GLY A 135 4.17 -20.96 -16.65
CA GLY A 135 4.79 -20.38 -15.47
C GLY A 135 6.21 -20.91 -15.26
N GLN A 136 7.16 -19.99 -15.09
CA GLN A 136 8.57 -20.32 -14.88
C GLN A 136 8.84 -20.73 -13.43
N PRO A 137 9.83 -21.59 -13.17
CA PRO A 137 10.23 -21.91 -11.81
C PRO A 137 10.83 -20.69 -11.09
N GLY A 138 10.62 -20.61 -9.77
CA GLY A 138 11.28 -19.64 -8.91
C GLY A 138 12.76 -20.00 -8.69
N GLY A 139 13.60 -18.98 -8.58
CA GLY A 139 15.03 -19.12 -8.28
C GLY A 139 15.29 -19.61 -6.86
N GLY A 140 16.42 -20.27 -6.65
CA GLY A 140 16.85 -20.66 -5.30
C GLY A 140 17.27 -19.44 -4.46
N GLY A 141 16.99 -19.46 -3.16
CA GLY A 141 17.48 -18.46 -2.21
C GLY A 141 19.00 -18.56 -1.99
N GLY A 142 19.56 -17.59 -1.27
CA GLY A 142 20.99 -17.55 -0.93
C GLY A 142 21.46 -18.75 -0.10
N TRP A 143 22.78 -18.96 -0.05
CA TRP A 143 23.37 -20.07 0.70
C TRP A 143 23.10 -19.99 2.20
N LEU A 144 23.31 -18.84 2.83
CA LEU A 144 23.14 -18.71 4.29
C LEU A 144 21.72 -18.31 4.64
N PHE A 145 21.26 -17.17 4.10
CA PHE A 145 19.92 -16.65 4.36
C PHE A 145 19.23 -16.32 3.04
N GLY A 146 18.01 -16.80 2.89
CA GLY A 146 17.16 -16.47 1.76
C GLY A 146 16.06 -17.50 1.56
N ALA A 147 14.83 -17.02 1.41
CA ALA A 147 13.74 -17.85 0.94
C ALA A 147 13.90 -18.19 -0.54
N GLY A 148 13.35 -19.32 -0.97
CA GLY A 148 13.23 -19.59 -2.39
C GLY A 148 12.17 -18.71 -3.04
N GLY A 149 12.37 -18.33 -4.30
CA GLY A 149 11.40 -17.53 -5.05
C GLY A 149 10.12 -18.32 -5.34
N ALA A 150 8.97 -17.64 -5.39
CA ALA A 150 7.73 -18.30 -5.77
C ALA A 150 7.76 -18.72 -7.25
N GLY A 151 7.13 -19.83 -7.59
CA GLY A 151 6.92 -20.22 -8.98
C GLY A 151 5.91 -19.31 -9.68
N GLY A 152 6.12 -19.04 -10.97
CA GLY A 152 5.20 -18.25 -11.79
C GLY A 152 3.90 -18.99 -12.06
N ALA A 153 2.79 -18.26 -12.17
CA ALA A 153 1.51 -18.85 -12.56
C ALA A 153 1.44 -19.14 -14.06
N SER A 154 0.81 -20.25 -14.41
CA SER A 154 0.49 -20.61 -15.80
C SER A 154 -0.90 -20.12 -16.17
N THR A 155 -1.05 -19.59 -17.38
CA THR A 155 -2.35 -19.13 -17.90
C THR A 155 -2.94 -20.05 -18.96
N SER A 156 -2.12 -20.87 -19.63
CA SER A 156 -2.59 -21.82 -20.64
C SER A 156 -3.37 -22.99 -20.03
N PRO A 157 -4.53 -23.39 -20.60
CA PRO A 157 -5.29 -24.54 -20.13
C PRO A 157 -4.45 -25.83 -20.06
N GLY A 158 -4.63 -26.61 -19.00
CA GLY A 158 -3.93 -27.87 -18.76
C GLY A 158 -2.46 -27.75 -18.32
N VAL A 159 -1.87 -26.54 -18.34
CA VAL A 159 -0.46 -26.33 -17.99
C VAL A 159 -0.28 -26.18 -16.49
N ALA A 160 0.66 -26.92 -15.91
CA ALA A 160 0.97 -26.82 -14.49
C ALA A 160 1.66 -25.50 -14.15
N GLY A 161 1.50 -25.00 -12.91
CA GLY A 161 2.21 -23.81 -12.43
C GLY A 161 3.71 -24.06 -12.25
N GLY A 162 4.51 -22.99 -12.27
CA GLY A 162 5.95 -23.07 -12.06
C GLY A 162 6.29 -23.60 -10.66
N ALA A 163 7.38 -24.35 -10.53
CA ALA A 163 7.82 -24.83 -9.22
C ALA A 163 8.38 -23.67 -8.36
N GLY A 164 8.20 -23.73 -7.05
CA GLY A 164 8.85 -22.83 -6.11
C GLY A 164 10.34 -23.14 -5.94
N GLY A 165 11.15 -22.11 -5.75
CA GLY A 165 12.58 -22.20 -5.53
C GLY A 165 12.94 -22.76 -4.16
N SER A 166 14.12 -23.37 -4.03
CA SER A 166 14.58 -23.91 -2.75
C SER A 166 15.41 -22.92 -1.93
N ALA A 167 15.24 -22.93 -0.62
CA ALA A 167 16.19 -22.32 0.32
C ALA A 167 17.34 -23.30 0.65
N PHE A 168 18.49 -22.81 1.13
CA PHE A 168 19.63 -23.67 1.50
C PHE A 168 19.80 -23.86 3.01
N LEU A 169 20.38 -22.91 3.76
CA LEU A 169 20.67 -23.09 5.19
C LEU A 169 19.51 -22.59 6.07
N PHE A 170 19.19 -21.31 5.96
CA PHE A 170 18.07 -20.65 6.62
C PHE A 170 17.14 -20.02 5.58
N GLY A 171 15.85 -20.33 5.64
CA GLY A 171 14.85 -19.74 4.75
C GLY A 171 13.73 -20.71 4.38
N ALA A 172 12.57 -20.16 4.05
CA ALA A 172 11.45 -20.95 3.57
C ALA A 172 11.65 -21.35 2.09
N GLY A 173 11.12 -22.51 1.70
CA GLY A 173 11.02 -22.81 0.28
C GLY A 173 9.95 -21.93 -0.36
N GLY A 174 10.16 -21.52 -1.61
CA GLY A 174 9.19 -20.72 -2.35
C GLY A 174 7.90 -21.51 -2.60
N SER A 175 6.77 -20.82 -2.65
CA SER A 175 5.51 -21.45 -3.03
C SER A 175 5.52 -21.85 -4.50
N GLY A 176 4.81 -22.92 -4.85
CA GLY A 176 4.56 -23.22 -6.25
C GLY A 176 3.58 -22.22 -6.87
N GLY A 177 3.73 -21.97 -8.17
CA GLY A 177 2.83 -21.15 -8.96
C GLY A 177 1.49 -21.83 -9.20
N ALA A 178 0.48 -21.04 -9.55
CA ALA A 178 -0.84 -21.56 -9.87
C ALA A 178 -0.84 -22.21 -11.27
N GLY A 179 -1.57 -23.31 -11.47
CA GLY A 179 -1.76 -23.90 -12.81
C GLY A 179 -2.66 -23.07 -13.72
N GLY A 180 -2.64 -23.31 -15.03
CA GLY A 180 -3.68 -22.79 -15.90
C GLY A 180 -5.03 -23.47 -15.66
N LEU A 181 -6.07 -23.13 -16.42
CA LEU A 181 -7.38 -23.77 -16.29
C LEU A 181 -7.26 -25.30 -16.43
N GLY A 182 -7.68 -26.04 -15.40
CA GLY A 182 -7.50 -27.50 -15.35
C GLY A 182 -6.06 -28.00 -15.15
N GLY A 183 -5.07 -27.11 -15.09
CA GLY A 183 -3.68 -27.41 -14.79
C GLY A 183 -3.40 -27.52 -13.30
N ALA A 184 -2.48 -28.41 -12.92
CA ALA A 184 -2.07 -28.60 -11.53
C ALA A 184 -1.30 -27.39 -10.98
N GLY A 185 -1.36 -27.16 -9.67
CA GLY A 185 -0.48 -26.21 -8.98
C GLY A 185 0.97 -26.68 -9.03
N GLY A 186 1.90 -25.74 -9.13
CA GLY A 186 3.34 -26.01 -9.05
C GLY A 186 3.73 -26.57 -7.69
N SER A 187 4.78 -27.38 -7.64
CA SER A 187 5.33 -27.86 -6.38
C SER A 187 5.96 -26.72 -5.58
N GLY A 188 5.88 -26.79 -4.26
CA GLY A 188 6.61 -25.95 -3.35
C GLY A 188 8.10 -26.29 -3.35
N GLY A 189 8.93 -25.27 -3.16
CA GLY A 189 10.36 -25.42 -3.01
C GLY A 189 10.74 -26.00 -1.65
N ARG A 190 11.93 -26.58 -1.53
CA ARG A 190 12.39 -27.14 -0.24
C ARG A 190 12.76 -26.01 0.73
N GLY A 191 12.41 -26.19 2.00
CA GLY A 191 12.88 -25.30 3.08
C GLY A 191 14.36 -25.51 3.42
N GLY A 192 14.92 -24.55 4.15
CA GLY A 192 16.31 -24.55 4.60
C GLY A 192 16.68 -25.75 5.49
N TRP A 193 17.96 -26.07 5.54
CA TRP A 193 18.54 -27.23 6.21
C TRP A 193 18.39 -27.18 7.74
N LEU A 194 18.64 -26.01 8.33
CA LEU A 194 18.48 -25.79 9.77
C LEU A 194 17.07 -25.32 10.09
N PHE A 195 16.61 -24.22 9.48
CA PHE A 195 15.29 -23.67 9.69
C PHE A 195 14.62 -23.26 8.38
N GLY A 196 13.38 -23.74 8.20
CA GLY A 196 12.55 -23.42 7.05
C GLY A 196 11.65 -24.58 6.65
N SER A 197 10.45 -24.23 6.19
CA SER A 197 9.50 -25.11 5.52
C SER A 197 9.22 -24.50 4.15
N GLY A 198 8.77 -25.26 3.16
CA GLY A 198 8.32 -24.68 1.91
C GLY A 198 6.92 -25.16 1.59
N ASP A 199 6.02 -24.25 1.27
CA ASP A 199 4.61 -24.56 1.05
C ASP A 199 4.35 -24.86 -0.43
N GLY A 200 3.39 -25.75 -0.72
CA GLY A 200 2.99 -26.14 -2.08
C GLY A 200 2.14 -25.07 -2.76
N GLY A 201 2.22 -24.98 -4.10
CA GLY A 201 1.41 -24.05 -4.88
C GLY A 201 -0.06 -24.46 -4.98
N VAL A 202 -0.99 -23.50 -5.00
CA VAL A 202 -2.45 -23.76 -5.12
C VAL A 202 -2.80 -24.22 -6.54
N GLY A 203 -3.63 -25.27 -6.67
CA GLY A 203 -4.17 -25.76 -7.94
C GLY A 203 -5.36 -24.91 -8.43
N CYS A 204 -5.50 -24.76 -9.75
CA CYS A 204 -6.44 -23.80 -10.33
C CYS A 204 -7.80 -24.37 -10.72
N ARG A 205 -8.79 -23.45 -10.85
CA ARG A 205 -10.19 -23.77 -11.17
C ARG A 205 -10.32 -24.48 -12.52
N GLY A 206 -11.21 -25.47 -12.61
CA GLY A 206 -11.71 -25.95 -13.90
C GLY A 206 -12.93 -25.13 -14.33
N ARG A 207 -13.03 -24.75 -15.60
CA ARG A 207 -14.26 -24.15 -16.19
C ARG A 207 -14.73 -24.99 -17.38
N GLY A 208 -15.99 -25.43 -17.34
CA GLY A 208 -16.68 -26.06 -18.46
C GLY A 208 -18.12 -26.42 -18.09
N TRP A 209 -19.10 -25.95 -18.88
CA TRP A 209 -20.54 -26.22 -18.69
C TRP A 209 -21.02 -27.46 -19.49
N LEU A 210 -20.15 -28.10 -20.28
CA LEU A 210 -20.54 -29.24 -21.12
C LEU A 210 -19.51 -30.39 -21.19
N VAL A 211 -18.29 -30.22 -20.67
CA VAL A 211 -17.26 -31.27 -20.65
C VAL A 211 -16.54 -31.22 -19.30
N ALA A 212 -16.41 -32.38 -18.65
CA ALA A 212 -15.55 -32.54 -17.49
C ALA A 212 -14.09 -32.35 -17.92
N VAL A 213 -13.57 -31.12 -17.85
CA VAL A 213 -12.12 -30.90 -17.85
C VAL A 213 -11.55 -31.34 -16.51
N ASP A 214 -10.44 -32.08 -16.53
CA ASP A 214 -9.71 -32.46 -15.33
C ASP A 214 -9.43 -31.22 -14.48
N ARG A 215 -9.72 -31.32 -13.18
CA ARG A 215 -9.51 -30.23 -12.22
C ARG A 215 -8.04 -30.20 -11.83
N GLY A 216 -7.47 -29.01 -11.73
CA GLY A 216 -6.09 -28.86 -11.27
C GLY A 216 -5.92 -29.44 -9.87
N ARG A 217 -5.03 -30.43 -9.70
CA ARG A 217 -4.60 -30.85 -8.36
C ARG A 217 -3.80 -29.73 -7.70
N GLY A 218 -3.88 -29.65 -6.38
CA GLY A 218 -2.97 -28.81 -5.61
C GLY A 218 -1.52 -29.27 -5.75
N GLY A 219 -0.58 -28.32 -5.70
CA GLY A 219 0.85 -28.58 -5.75
C GLY A 219 1.35 -29.26 -4.47
N TRP A 220 2.34 -30.14 -4.63
CA TRP A 220 3.02 -30.79 -3.51
C TRP A 220 3.74 -29.75 -2.65
N ALA A 221 3.74 -29.90 -1.34
CA ALA A 221 4.53 -29.03 -0.50
C ALA A 221 6.03 -29.34 -0.57
N GLY A 222 6.82 -28.34 -0.20
CA GLY A 222 8.23 -28.49 0.10
C GLY A 222 8.47 -29.28 1.38
N VAL A 223 9.56 -30.06 1.37
CA VAL A 223 10.05 -30.74 2.58
C VAL A 223 10.72 -29.76 3.55
N GLY A 224 10.45 -29.95 4.83
CA GLY A 224 11.15 -29.31 5.94
C GLY A 224 12.29 -30.21 6.41
N ARG A 225 13.31 -29.62 7.06
CA ARG A 225 14.48 -30.35 7.55
C ARG A 225 14.60 -30.20 9.07
N TRP A 226 15.80 -30.09 9.63
CA TRP A 226 16.10 -30.46 11.02
C TRP A 226 15.12 -29.96 12.09
N TRP A 227 14.80 -28.66 12.11
CA TRP A 227 14.01 -28.06 13.20
C TRP A 227 12.55 -27.73 12.85
N ARG A 228 12.08 -27.97 11.61
CA ARG A 228 10.67 -27.72 11.20
C ARG A 228 10.07 -28.85 10.37
N GLY A 229 8.75 -29.00 10.47
CA GLY A 229 7.95 -29.88 9.61
C GLY A 229 7.95 -29.40 8.14
N GLY A 230 7.55 -30.26 7.21
CA GLY A 230 7.32 -29.85 5.83
C GLY A 230 6.16 -28.87 5.70
N GLY A 231 6.09 -28.16 4.57
CA GLY A 231 5.01 -27.19 4.34
C GLY A 231 3.69 -27.86 4.02
N GLN A 232 2.65 -27.05 3.84
CA GLN A 232 1.31 -27.55 3.48
C GLN A 232 1.20 -27.76 1.97
N GLY A 233 0.54 -28.84 1.56
CA GLY A 233 0.21 -29.04 0.15
C GLY A 233 -0.80 -27.98 -0.31
N GLY A 234 -0.72 -27.55 -1.57
CA GLY A 234 -1.63 -26.55 -2.08
C GLY A 234 -3.07 -27.04 -2.17
N ALA A 235 -4.06 -26.15 -2.10
CA ALA A 235 -5.45 -26.54 -2.30
C ALA A 235 -5.70 -27.02 -3.74
N GLY A 236 -6.63 -27.95 -3.95
CA GLY A 236 -7.05 -28.36 -5.29
C GLY A 236 -8.02 -27.37 -5.93
N GLY A 237 -8.21 -27.46 -7.25
CA GLY A 237 -9.04 -26.54 -8.02
C GLY A 237 -10.52 -26.60 -7.67
N VAL A 238 -11.17 -25.46 -7.44
CA VAL A 238 -12.62 -25.39 -7.15
C VAL A 238 -13.48 -25.47 -8.42
N SER A 239 -14.70 -26.01 -8.31
CA SER A 239 -15.69 -26.06 -9.40
C SER A 239 -16.65 -24.86 -9.36
N SER A 240 -17.07 -24.38 -10.53
CA SER A 240 -18.15 -23.39 -10.67
C SER A 240 -19.53 -24.02 -10.92
N VAL A 241 -19.62 -25.36 -10.99
CA VAL A 241 -20.87 -26.09 -11.18
C VAL A 241 -21.39 -26.55 -9.83
N ALA A 242 -22.62 -26.15 -9.47
CA ALA A 242 -23.25 -26.56 -8.22
C ALA A 242 -23.36 -28.09 -8.14
N GLY A 243 -22.89 -28.68 -7.03
CA GLY A 243 -22.92 -30.12 -6.79
C GLY A 243 -21.70 -30.91 -7.30
N ALA A 244 -20.77 -30.29 -8.02
CA ALA A 244 -19.55 -30.96 -8.46
C ALA A 244 -18.43 -30.83 -7.42
N GLY A 245 -17.81 -31.96 -7.02
CA GLY A 245 -16.68 -31.96 -6.08
C GLY A 245 -15.47 -31.15 -6.56
N GLY A 246 -14.65 -30.63 -5.63
CA GLY A 246 -13.40 -29.94 -5.95
C GLY A 246 -12.28 -30.88 -6.44
N GLY A 247 -11.22 -30.31 -7.00
CA GLY A 247 -9.97 -31.02 -7.28
C GLY A 247 -9.28 -31.44 -5.98
N ALA A 248 -8.50 -32.52 -6.04
CA ALA A 248 -7.77 -33.00 -4.87
C ALA A 248 -6.70 -31.99 -4.44
N GLY A 249 -6.57 -31.79 -3.12
CA GLY A 249 -5.45 -31.05 -2.54
C GLY A 249 -4.10 -31.71 -2.82
N GLY A 250 -3.04 -30.91 -2.77
CA GLY A 250 -1.67 -31.37 -2.80
C GLY A 250 -1.29 -32.06 -1.51
N VAL A 251 -0.32 -32.97 -1.58
CA VAL A 251 0.20 -33.67 -0.40
C VAL A 251 1.08 -32.72 0.42
N GLY A 252 0.91 -32.73 1.74
CA GLY A 252 1.78 -32.02 2.67
C GLY A 252 3.22 -32.53 2.62
N GLY A 253 4.17 -31.65 2.93
CA GLY A 253 5.59 -31.98 2.91
C GLY A 253 5.99 -32.85 4.10
N ALA A 254 6.90 -33.80 3.88
CA ALA A 254 7.50 -34.54 4.98
C ALA A 254 8.35 -33.60 5.87
N GLY A 255 8.30 -33.81 7.19
CA GLY A 255 9.14 -33.11 8.16
C GLY A 255 10.56 -33.71 8.26
N GLY A 256 11.50 -32.94 8.79
CA GLY A 256 12.86 -33.44 9.02
C GLY A 256 12.95 -34.38 10.22
N GLY A 257 13.86 -35.35 10.16
CA GLY A 257 14.12 -36.35 11.20
C GLY A 257 14.87 -35.84 12.44
N GLY A 258 14.73 -34.56 12.80
CA GLY A 258 15.32 -33.99 14.00
C GLY A 258 14.50 -34.37 15.24
N ALA A 259 14.90 -35.47 15.90
CA ALA A 259 14.54 -35.88 17.27
C ALA A 259 13.16 -35.41 17.78
N GLY A 260 12.10 -36.09 17.34
CA GLY A 260 10.79 -35.97 17.98
C GLY A 260 10.79 -36.57 19.39
N GLY A 261 10.44 -35.75 20.38
CA GLY A 261 9.75 -36.21 21.61
C GLY A 261 10.50 -36.00 22.93
N GLY A 262 10.30 -34.86 23.60
CA GLY A 262 10.74 -34.74 25.00
C GLY A 262 10.18 -33.54 25.77
N TRP A 263 9.94 -32.41 25.12
CA TRP A 263 9.68 -31.16 25.85
C TRP A 263 8.19 -30.92 26.18
N ASN A 264 7.25 -31.56 25.47
CA ASN A 264 5.83 -31.19 25.58
C ASN A 264 4.99 -32.08 26.51
N ARG A 265 5.56 -33.12 27.14
CA ARG A 265 4.80 -33.98 28.09
C ARG A 265 4.84 -33.51 29.54
N ARG A 266 5.79 -32.66 29.94
CA ARG A 266 5.89 -32.15 31.32
C ARG A 266 5.10 -30.86 31.58
N ALA A 267 4.82 -30.05 30.56
CA ALA A 267 4.13 -28.76 30.75
C ALA A 267 2.62 -28.88 31.06
N ARG A 268 1.97 -30.01 30.75
CA ARG A 268 0.51 -30.18 30.96
C ARG A 268 0.10 -30.78 32.30
N ARG A 269 1.04 -31.17 33.17
CA ARG A 269 0.72 -31.80 34.47
C ARG A 269 1.00 -30.91 35.69
N GLY A 270 1.28 -29.62 35.50
CA GLY A 270 1.79 -28.77 36.59
C GLY A 270 0.86 -27.70 37.14
N TRP A 271 -0.25 -27.35 36.48
CA TRP A 271 -1.10 -26.24 36.93
C TRP A 271 -2.55 -26.72 37.02
N GLY A 272 -2.98 -26.98 38.26
CA GLY A 272 -4.27 -27.53 38.61
C GLY A 272 -5.43 -26.53 38.57
N ALA A 273 -6.62 -27.12 38.57
CA ALA A 273 -7.92 -26.64 39.07
C ALA A 273 -8.34 -25.16 38.82
N ALA A 274 -9.47 -25.03 38.12
CA ALA A 274 -10.21 -23.81 37.83
C ALA A 274 -10.72 -23.06 39.08
N PRO A 275 -11.16 -21.80 38.89
CA PRO A 275 -12.52 -21.45 39.31
C PRO A 275 -13.35 -20.89 38.14
N GLY A 276 -14.67 -21.07 38.26
CA GLY A 276 -15.67 -20.96 37.20
C GLY A 276 -16.04 -19.55 36.71
N PRO A 277 -17.10 -19.44 35.88
CA PRO A 277 -17.43 -18.22 35.15
C PRO A 277 -18.06 -17.16 36.06
N VAL A 278 -17.46 -15.96 36.05
CA VAL A 278 -17.98 -14.74 36.68
C VAL A 278 -18.82 -13.97 35.64
N PRO A 279 -20.06 -13.53 35.95
CA PRO A 279 -20.88 -12.78 35.00
C PRO A 279 -20.32 -11.38 34.79
N LEU A 280 -20.11 -10.99 33.53
CA LEU A 280 -19.70 -9.63 33.15
C LEU A 280 -20.86 -8.65 33.34
N GLY A 281 -20.74 -7.81 34.37
CA GLY A 281 -21.53 -6.61 34.56
C GLY A 281 -21.25 -5.58 33.46
N ARG A 282 -22.32 -4.86 33.10
CA ARG A 282 -22.37 -3.68 32.22
C ARG A 282 -21.26 -2.67 32.54
N LEU A 283 -20.44 -2.31 31.55
CA LEU A 283 -19.78 -1.01 31.47
C LEU A 283 -19.68 -0.52 30.01
N GLY A 284 -20.45 0.53 29.74
CA GLY A 284 -20.10 1.68 28.90
C GLY A 284 -19.68 1.46 27.43
N ALA A 285 -20.66 1.47 26.53
CA ALA A 285 -20.42 1.86 25.14
C ALA A 285 -19.99 3.33 25.09
N VAL A 286 -18.75 3.61 24.66
CA VAL A 286 -18.32 4.95 24.26
C VAL A 286 -18.85 5.19 22.85
N VAL A 287 -20.01 5.85 22.78
CA VAL A 287 -20.55 6.44 21.55
C VAL A 287 -19.77 7.72 21.26
N VAL A 288 -19.03 7.72 20.16
CA VAL A 288 -18.46 8.96 19.59
C VAL A 288 -19.61 9.74 18.96
N ARG A 289 -19.99 10.84 19.62
CA ARG A 289 -21.03 11.76 19.19
C ARG A 289 -20.47 12.67 18.09
N VAL A 290 -20.76 12.36 16.83
CA VAL A 290 -20.59 13.32 15.72
C VAL A 290 -21.73 14.33 15.84
N GLY A 291 -21.40 15.57 16.20
CA GLY A 291 -22.37 16.66 16.32
C GLY A 291 -22.98 16.99 14.97
N SER A 292 -24.31 16.89 14.87
CA SER A 292 -25.08 17.48 13.79
C SER A 292 -25.17 18.99 14.00
N VAL A 293 -24.77 19.78 13.01
CA VAL A 293 -25.24 21.16 12.88
C VAL A 293 -26.20 21.18 11.71
N ALA A 294 -27.49 21.12 12.03
CA ALA A 294 -28.55 21.43 11.09
C ALA A 294 -28.75 22.95 11.09
N SER A 295 -28.72 23.58 9.92
CA SER A 295 -29.40 24.86 9.67
C SER A 295 -29.69 25.02 8.17
N ALA A 296 -30.96 24.79 7.86
CA ALA A 296 -31.81 25.31 6.79
C ALA A 296 -31.16 26.09 5.63
N LEU A 297 -31.39 25.59 4.41
CA LEU A 297 -31.67 26.43 3.23
C LEU A 297 -32.69 25.72 2.35
N SER A 298 -33.90 26.27 2.36
CA SER A 298 -35.01 25.99 1.45
C SER A 298 -34.64 26.31 0.01
N THR A 299 -34.82 25.36 -0.90
CA THR A 299 -34.78 25.61 -2.35
C THR A 299 -36.20 25.90 -2.85
N PRO A 300 -36.43 26.94 -3.67
CA PRO A 300 -37.65 27.07 -4.43
C PRO A 300 -37.58 26.26 -5.74
N SER A 301 -38.68 25.58 -6.04
CA SER A 301 -38.97 24.84 -7.28
C SER A 301 -38.96 25.76 -8.51
N PRO A 302 -38.42 25.32 -9.67
CA PRO A 302 -38.74 25.95 -10.94
C PRO A 302 -39.96 25.29 -11.59
N SER A 303 -41.06 26.04 -11.69
CA SER A 303 -42.14 25.81 -12.64
C SER A 303 -42.01 26.81 -13.78
N ALA A 304 -41.62 26.35 -14.96
CA ALA A 304 -41.99 26.82 -16.30
C ALA A 304 -41.31 25.93 -17.35
#